data_AF-A0AAN7B2R3-F1
#
_entry.id   AF-A0AAN7B2R3-F1
#
_cell.length_a   1.000
_cell.length_b   1.000
_cell.length_c   1.000
_cell.angle_alpha   90.00
_cell.angle_beta   90.00
_cell.angle_gamma   90.00
#
_symmetry.space_group_name_H-M   'P 1'
#
loop_
_entity.id
_entity.type
_entity.pdbx_description
1 polymer ?
#
loop_
_entity_poly.entity_id
_entity_poly.type
_entity_poly.pdbx_seq_one_letter_code
_entity_poly.pdbx_strand_id
1 'polypeptide(L)'
;PESRLVVAVNFGATHTSVAYLSDYRGRNANIEQKIEGIRILHGWPCHESASVPNEISYSPTTRGCRQWGYDIDAGAQVHDSLRPRLEDASVYQELVSLHDLVKEAATNPGLAVSVPPSLHKSPELMAADFLRKVAEQLRDEINSNVSRQVLEVILLDLVVSYPSLWPEVVKRRYFHVIESAFDVALLPTLRHIYFLAEAEAVSQWCVWSENESLREHGIRKGTSVIVCDSESSSMKAAFFLALVLSFTGRLTFISGANAGWELVETEFESLVVPRLRSTDLEQLELLTKSEPGSIVRSRWNMMLERFQPIMHRFDGIENRLGWPIMLPRGF
;
A
#
# COMPACT_ATOMS: atom_id res chain seq x y z
N PRO A 1 -35.36 0.12 -4.96
CA PRO A 1 -33.91 -0.07 -4.77
C PRO A 1 -33.29 1.26 -4.35
N GLU A 2 -32.58 1.31 -3.24
CA GLU A 2 -31.87 2.53 -2.81
C GLU A 2 -30.62 2.71 -3.67
N SER A 3 -30.38 3.92 -4.17
CA SER A 3 -29.12 4.28 -4.83
C SER A 3 -27.98 4.25 -3.81
N ARG A 4 -26.84 3.68 -4.19
CA ARG A 4 -25.67 3.55 -3.33
C ARG A 4 -24.40 3.92 -4.06
N LEU A 5 -23.49 4.53 -3.32
CA LEU A 5 -22.11 4.72 -3.71
C LEU A 5 -21.28 3.64 -3.02
N VAL A 6 -20.66 2.76 -3.80
CA VAL A 6 -19.76 1.75 -3.27
C VAL A 6 -18.33 2.24 -3.48
N VAL A 7 -17.54 2.29 -2.42
CA VAL A 7 -16.13 2.66 -2.45
C VAL A 7 -15.32 1.43 -2.07
N ALA A 8 -14.30 1.10 -2.86
CA ALA A 8 -13.32 0.07 -2.58
C ALA A 8 -11.97 0.72 -2.27
N VAL A 9 -11.36 0.36 -1.15
CA VAL A 9 -10.02 0.82 -0.75
C VAL A 9 -9.10 -0.39 -0.64
N ASN A 10 -8.03 -0.38 -1.41
CA ASN A 10 -6.91 -1.30 -1.22
C ASN A 10 -5.78 -0.53 -0.54
N PHE A 11 -5.71 -0.62 0.79
CA PHE A 11 -4.55 -0.15 1.55
C PHE A 11 -3.45 -1.19 1.37
N GLY A 12 -2.75 -1.18 0.25
CA GLY A 12 -1.64 -2.08 -0.06
C GLY A 12 -0.50 -1.91 0.93
N ALA A 13 0.58 -2.66 0.76
CA ALA A 13 1.69 -2.52 1.69
C ALA A 13 2.58 -1.30 1.43
N THR A 14 2.84 -1.01 0.16
CA THR A 14 3.60 0.18 -0.26
C THR A 14 2.72 1.30 -0.81
N HIS A 15 1.59 0.96 -1.43
CA HIS A 15 0.69 1.91 -2.08
C HIS A 15 -0.76 1.64 -1.72
N THR A 16 -1.57 2.69 -1.73
CA THR A 16 -3.02 2.64 -1.55
C THR A 16 -3.72 3.04 -2.83
N SER A 17 -4.74 2.28 -3.23
CA SER A 17 -5.63 2.66 -4.32
C SER A 17 -7.07 2.74 -3.85
N VAL A 18 -7.85 3.58 -4.51
CA VAL A 18 -9.28 3.76 -4.24
C VAL A 18 -10.03 3.67 -5.54
N ALA A 19 -11.10 2.89 -5.55
CA ALA A 19 -12.05 2.84 -6.64
C ALA A 19 -13.46 3.09 -6.10
N TYR A 20 -14.35 3.62 -6.93
CA TYR A 20 -15.73 3.82 -6.56
C TYR A 20 -16.68 3.54 -7.73
N LEU A 21 -17.89 3.13 -7.39
CA LEU A 21 -18.98 2.84 -8.30
C LEU A 21 -20.24 3.51 -7.78
N SER A 22 -20.81 4.41 -8.57
CA SER A 22 -22.13 4.97 -8.30
C SER A 22 -23.16 4.11 -9.00
N ASP A 23 -23.99 3.38 -8.23
CA ASP A 23 -25.07 2.55 -8.79
C ASP A 23 -26.24 3.43 -9.24
N TYR A 24 -26.05 4.12 -10.36
CA TYR A 24 -27.11 4.82 -11.08
C TYR A 24 -27.85 3.90 -12.08
N ARG A 25 -27.38 2.66 -12.29
CA ARG A 25 -27.84 1.81 -13.40
C ARG A 25 -28.46 0.47 -13.00
N GLY A 26 -28.87 0.29 -11.74
CA GLY A 26 -29.88 -0.71 -11.37
C GLY A 26 -29.52 -2.19 -11.58
N ARG A 27 -30.38 -3.08 -11.07
CA ARG A 27 -30.18 -4.54 -11.09
C ARG A 27 -30.04 -5.17 -12.48
N ASN A 28 -30.33 -4.44 -13.56
CA ASN A 28 -30.40 -4.96 -14.93
C ASN A 28 -29.15 -4.69 -15.77
N ALA A 29 -28.15 -3.97 -15.25
CA ALA A 29 -26.87 -3.84 -15.93
C ALA A 29 -26.18 -5.21 -16.06
N ASN A 30 -25.73 -5.56 -17.26
CA ASN A 30 -24.87 -6.73 -17.46
C ASN A 30 -23.50 -6.49 -16.79
N ILE A 31 -22.69 -7.54 -16.68
CA ILE A 31 -21.43 -7.47 -15.93
C ILE A 31 -20.44 -6.51 -16.60
N GLU A 32 -20.44 -6.43 -17.93
CA GLU A 32 -19.58 -5.51 -18.67
C GLU A 32 -19.91 -4.05 -18.33
N GLN A 33 -21.20 -3.68 -18.32
CA GLN A 33 -21.64 -2.33 -17.93
C GLN A 33 -21.31 -1.99 -16.48
N LYS A 34 -21.27 -2.98 -15.58
CA LYS A 34 -20.87 -2.77 -14.18
C LYS A 34 -19.37 -2.50 -14.07
N ILE A 35 -18.56 -3.23 -14.81
CA ILE A 35 -17.10 -3.04 -14.86
C ILE A 35 -16.76 -1.67 -15.47
N GLU A 36 -17.39 -1.29 -16.57
CA GLU A 36 -17.23 0.03 -17.19
C GLU A 36 -17.63 1.20 -16.26
N GLY A 37 -18.50 0.93 -15.30
CA GLY A 37 -18.95 1.90 -14.31
C GLY A 37 -17.93 2.18 -13.20
N ILE A 38 -16.93 1.32 -13.02
CA ILE A 38 -15.92 1.49 -11.97
C ILE A 38 -15.04 2.69 -12.32
N ARG A 39 -14.79 3.54 -11.33
CA ARG A 39 -13.90 4.70 -11.43
C ARG A 39 -12.76 4.53 -10.45
N ILE A 40 -11.53 4.66 -10.94
CA ILE A 40 -10.32 4.66 -10.09
C ILE A 40 -10.01 6.12 -9.73
N LEU A 41 -9.71 6.38 -8.47
CA LEU A 41 -9.24 7.68 -8.04
C LEU A 41 -7.81 7.88 -8.56
N HIS A 42 -7.64 8.87 -9.44
CA HIS A 42 -6.35 9.19 -10.03
C HIS A 42 -5.71 10.48 -9.47
N GLY A 43 -6.53 11.42 -9.01
CA GLY A 43 -6.08 12.72 -8.53
C GLY A 43 -5.56 12.63 -7.10
N TRP A 44 -4.25 12.49 -6.94
CA TRP A 44 -3.57 12.58 -5.65
C TRP A 44 -2.89 13.95 -5.51
N PRO A 45 -2.49 14.37 -4.29
CA PRO A 45 -1.76 15.61 -4.12
C PRO A 45 -0.55 15.69 -5.05
N CYS A 46 -0.53 16.72 -5.90
CA CYS A 46 0.59 17.03 -6.80
C CYS A 46 0.95 15.92 -7.81
N HIS A 47 0.12 14.89 -7.99
CA HIS A 47 0.42 13.75 -8.85
C HIS A 47 -0.84 13.03 -9.35
N GLU A 48 -0.85 12.62 -10.62
CA GLU A 48 -1.89 11.74 -11.18
C GLU A 48 -1.36 10.30 -11.27
N SER A 49 -1.99 9.36 -10.58
CA SER A 49 -1.59 7.95 -10.53
C SER A 49 -2.76 7.08 -10.11
N ALA A 50 -2.80 5.79 -10.47
CA ALA A 50 -3.87 4.89 -10.00
C ALA A 50 -3.80 4.58 -8.49
N SER A 51 -2.70 4.93 -7.84
CA SER A 51 -2.45 4.70 -6.41
C SER A 51 -1.54 5.79 -5.83
N VAL A 52 -1.48 5.86 -4.51
CA VAL A 52 -0.64 6.78 -3.74
C VAL A 52 0.30 6.00 -2.80
N PRO A 53 1.58 6.40 -2.64
CA PRO A 53 2.49 5.78 -1.67
C PRO A 53 1.94 5.88 -0.24
N ASN A 54 2.18 4.85 0.55
CA ASN A 54 1.82 4.79 1.97
C ASN A 54 2.81 5.56 2.84
N GLU A 55 3.01 6.83 2.51
CA GLU A 55 3.97 7.71 3.15
C GLU A 55 3.26 8.84 3.89
N ILE A 56 3.70 9.13 5.12
CA ILE A 56 3.25 10.28 5.91
C ILE A 56 4.42 10.91 6.65
N SER A 57 4.46 12.24 6.72
CA SER A 57 5.43 12.98 7.53
C SER A 57 4.72 13.84 8.57
N TYR A 58 5.36 13.99 9.72
CA TYR A 58 4.96 14.94 10.76
C TYR A 58 5.96 16.07 10.94
N SER A 59 6.89 16.20 9.99
CA SER A 59 7.87 17.29 9.99
C SER A 59 7.17 18.62 9.75
N PRO A 60 7.66 19.72 10.33
CA PRO A 60 7.21 21.05 9.95
C PRO A 60 7.40 21.27 8.46
N THR A 61 6.36 21.78 7.78
CA THR A 61 6.47 22.05 6.36
C THR A 61 7.31 23.30 6.10
N THR A 62 8.21 23.22 5.12
CA THR A 62 9.03 24.35 4.66
C THR A 62 8.50 24.97 3.37
N ARG A 63 7.75 24.22 2.56
CA ARG A 63 7.19 24.67 1.28
C ARG A 63 5.66 24.66 1.23
N GLY A 64 5.00 24.34 2.34
CA GLY A 64 3.55 24.21 2.41
C GLY A 64 3.00 22.89 1.87
N CYS A 65 3.84 21.87 1.69
CA CYS A 65 3.44 20.52 1.31
C CYS A 65 2.51 19.89 2.35
N ARG A 66 1.58 19.04 1.90
CA ARG A 66 0.58 18.36 2.73
C ARG A 66 1.16 17.28 3.66
N GLN A 67 2.41 16.89 3.44
CA GLN A 67 3.16 15.90 4.23
C GLN A 67 2.59 14.47 4.17
N TRP A 68 2.04 14.04 3.03
CA TRP A 68 1.65 12.65 2.81
C TRP A 68 1.65 12.29 1.33
N GLY A 69 1.74 10.99 1.03
CA GLY A 69 1.75 10.47 -0.33
C GLY A 69 2.85 11.10 -1.17
N TYR A 70 2.49 11.62 -2.35
CA TYR A 70 3.43 12.28 -3.27
C TYR A 70 3.83 13.71 -2.84
N ASP A 71 3.17 14.31 -1.85
CA ASP A 71 3.35 15.72 -1.49
C ASP A 71 4.02 15.87 -0.10
N ILE A 72 5.28 15.46 -0.04
CA ILE A 72 6.13 15.54 1.15
C ILE A 72 7.33 16.44 0.85
N ASP A 73 7.68 17.30 1.81
CA ASP A 73 8.84 18.21 1.67
C ASP A 73 10.15 17.44 1.53
N ALA A 74 11.04 17.94 0.68
CA ALA A 74 12.39 17.40 0.55
C ALA A 74 13.15 17.53 1.88
N GLY A 75 13.66 16.41 2.40
CA GLY A 75 14.36 16.35 3.69
C GLY A 75 13.44 16.20 4.90
N ALA A 76 12.12 16.08 4.72
CA ALA A 76 11.22 15.73 5.79
C ALA A 76 11.45 14.27 6.25
N GLN A 77 11.24 14.02 7.54
CA GLN A 77 11.23 12.67 8.10
C GLN A 77 9.96 11.94 7.62
N VAL A 78 10.14 10.89 6.82
CA VAL A 78 9.03 10.12 6.24
C VAL A 78 8.80 8.84 7.04
N HIS A 79 7.53 8.55 7.33
CA HIS A 79 7.09 7.27 7.84
C HIS A 79 6.42 6.52 6.70
N ASP A 80 7.04 5.42 6.30
CA ASP A 80 6.57 4.50 5.29
C ASP A 80 6.14 3.16 5.93
N SER A 81 5.84 2.16 5.10
CA SER A 81 5.54 0.79 5.52
C SER A 81 4.46 0.72 6.62
N LEU A 82 3.47 1.62 6.53
CA LEU A 82 2.43 1.80 7.55
C LEU A 82 1.60 0.53 7.77
N ARG A 83 1.34 -0.24 6.71
CA ARG A 83 0.60 -1.50 6.79
C ARG A 83 1.42 -2.63 7.42
N PRO A 84 2.63 -2.98 6.95
CA PRO A 84 3.46 -4.00 7.58
C PRO A 84 3.68 -3.81 9.09
N ARG A 85 3.82 -2.56 9.54
CA ARG A 85 4.03 -2.24 10.97
C ARG A 85 2.83 -2.57 11.87
N LEU A 86 1.65 -2.86 11.30
CA LEU A 86 0.50 -3.35 12.07
C LEU A 86 0.68 -4.80 12.56
N GLU A 87 1.51 -5.57 11.86
CA GLU A 87 1.86 -6.95 12.21
C GLU A 87 3.00 -6.99 13.21
N ASP A 88 4.09 -6.29 12.88
CA ASP A 88 5.34 -6.30 13.61
C ASP A 88 5.41 -5.19 14.66
N ALA A 89 4.30 -4.90 15.36
CA ALA A 89 4.26 -3.97 16.48
C ALA A 89 5.04 -4.52 17.69
N SER A 90 6.35 -4.71 17.52
CA SER A 90 7.29 -5.16 18.51
C SER A 90 7.88 -3.95 19.22
N VAL A 91 7.88 -4.00 20.55
CA VAL A 91 8.53 -3.00 21.42
C VAL A 91 10.01 -2.79 21.02
N TYR A 92 10.64 -3.81 20.44
CA TYR A 92 12.01 -3.74 19.95
C TYR A 92 12.18 -2.73 18.81
N GLN A 93 11.29 -2.69 17.82
CA GLN A 93 11.37 -1.73 16.71
C GLN A 93 11.23 -0.29 17.20
N GLU A 94 10.33 -0.03 18.15
CA GLU A 94 10.18 1.30 18.76
C GLU A 94 11.45 1.73 19.52
N LEU A 95 12.10 0.80 20.23
CA LEU A 95 13.36 1.05 20.94
C LEU A 95 14.52 1.33 19.97
N VAL A 96 14.56 0.68 18.81
CA VAL A 96 15.56 0.95 17.76
C VAL A 96 15.36 2.33 17.15
N SER A 97 14.13 2.71 16.79
CA SER A 97 13.83 4.07 16.29
C SER A 97 14.21 5.15 17.30
N LEU A 98 13.97 4.90 18.60
CA LEU A 98 14.41 5.77 19.70
C LEU A 98 15.95 5.85 19.78
N HIS A 99 16.64 4.72 19.69
CA HIS A 99 18.10 4.67 19.73
C HIS A 99 18.73 5.49 18.59
N ASP A 100 18.22 5.34 17.37
CA ASP A 100 18.76 6.05 16.20
C ASP A 100 18.55 7.56 16.30
N LEU A 101 17.39 7.98 16.82
CA LEU A 101 17.12 9.39 17.06
C LEU A 101 18.04 10.00 18.13
N VAL A 102 18.30 9.26 19.22
CA VAL A 102 19.26 9.68 20.25
C VAL A 102 20.67 9.77 19.68
N LYS A 103 21.06 8.85 18.80
CA LYS A 103 22.36 8.85 18.13
C LYS A 103 22.51 10.08 17.21
N GLU A 104 21.48 10.43 16.45
CA GLU A 104 21.46 11.61 15.59
C GLU A 104 21.50 12.93 16.40
N ALA A 105 20.76 12.97 17.52
CA ALA A 105 20.81 14.09 18.46
C ALA A 105 22.22 14.28 19.06
N ALA A 106 22.91 13.19 19.36
CA ALA A 106 24.26 13.22 19.92
C ALA A 106 25.33 13.66 18.91
N THR A 107 25.13 13.38 17.61
CA THR A 107 26.08 13.77 16.55
C THR A 107 25.82 15.16 16.00
N ASN A 108 24.61 15.72 16.18
CA ASN A 108 24.24 17.06 15.72
C ASN A 108 23.70 17.96 16.86
N PRO A 109 24.55 18.44 17.77
CA PRO A 109 24.14 19.18 18.97
C PRO A 109 23.49 20.56 18.71
N GLY A 110 23.40 20.99 17.45
CA GLY A 110 22.70 22.21 17.02
C GLY A 110 21.26 22.00 16.54
N LEU A 111 20.83 20.75 16.29
CA LEU A 111 19.41 20.46 16.12
C LEU A 111 18.78 20.49 17.51
N ALA A 112 17.91 21.47 17.77
CA ALA A 112 16.95 21.33 18.85
C ALA A 112 16.14 20.07 18.55
N VAL A 113 16.48 18.95 19.19
CA VAL A 113 15.72 17.70 19.08
C VAL A 113 14.43 17.92 19.84
N SER A 114 13.49 18.65 19.22
CA SER A 114 12.09 18.54 19.58
C SER A 114 11.74 17.09 19.29
N VAL A 115 11.33 16.34 20.32
CA VAL A 115 10.80 14.98 20.16
C VAL A 115 9.85 15.00 18.96
N PRO A 116 10.18 14.32 17.85
CA PRO A 116 9.31 14.30 16.69
C PRO A 116 7.87 13.99 17.10
N PRO A 117 6.87 14.69 16.53
CA PRO A 117 5.47 14.38 16.81
C PRO A 117 5.09 12.93 16.46
N SER A 118 5.92 12.20 15.72
CA SER A 118 5.74 10.78 15.45
C SER A 118 6.13 9.86 16.60
N LEU A 119 6.98 10.29 17.53
CA LEU A 119 7.53 9.43 18.59
C LEU A 119 6.51 9.02 19.67
N HIS A 120 5.36 9.71 19.73
CA HIS A 120 4.25 9.34 20.60
C HIS A 120 3.12 8.60 19.85
N LYS A 121 3.28 8.34 18.55
CA LYS A 121 2.24 7.71 17.72
C LYS A 121 2.57 6.24 17.50
N SER A 122 1.59 5.38 17.77
CA SER A 122 1.69 3.98 17.41
C SER A 122 1.54 3.80 15.89
N PRO A 123 2.01 2.68 15.32
CA PRO A 123 1.79 2.35 13.91
C PRO A 123 0.32 2.44 13.49
N GLU A 124 -0.60 2.02 14.36
CA GLU A 124 -2.05 2.10 14.13
C GLU A 124 -2.50 3.55 13.94
N LEU A 125 -2.02 4.47 14.79
CA LEU A 125 -2.36 5.89 14.68
C LEU A 125 -1.79 6.51 13.41
N MET A 126 -0.56 6.15 13.03
CA MET A 126 0.04 6.65 11.79
C MET A 126 -0.71 6.16 10.56
N ALA A 127 -1.10 4.88 10.53
CA ALA A 127 -1.91 4.31 9.46
C ALA A 127 -3.30 4.97 9.41
N ALA A 128 -3.93 5.20 10.56
CA ALA A 128 -5.23 5.88 10.64
C ALA A 128 -5.16 7.32 10.13
N ASP A 129 -4.11 8.07 10.50
CA ASP A 129 -3.91 9.43 10.02
C ASP A 129 -3.69 9.47 8.50
N PHE A 130 -2.89 8.56 7.95
CA PHE A 130 -2.70 8.43 6.51
C PHE A 130 -4.02 8.07 5.80
N LEU A 131 -4.76 7.07 6.28
CA LEU A 131 -6.03 6.66 5.70
C LEU A 131 -7.10 7.74 5.82
N ARG A 132 -7.04 8.58 6.86
CA ARG A 132 -7.88 9.77 6.98
C ARG A 132 -7.59 10.77 5.86
N LYS A 133 -6.33 10.93 5.46
CA LYS A 133 -5.96 11.73 4.28
C LYS A 133 -6.49 11.14 2.98
N VAL A 134 -6.47 9.81 2.85
CA VAL A 134 -7.10 9.12 1.71
C VAL A 134 -8.61 9.37 1.69
N ALA A 135 -9.29 9.30 2.85
CA ALA A 135 -10.72 9.58 2.97
C ALA A 135 -11.07 11.04 2.62
N GLU A 136 -10.25 12.00 3.08
CA GLU A 136 -10.37 13.42 2.70
C GLU A 136 -10.24 13.61 1.18
N GLN A 137 -9.23 12.99 0.57
CA GLN A 137 -9.00 13.07 -0.88
C GLN A 137 -10.16 12.45 -1.67
N LEU A 138 -10.69 11.31 -1.23
CA LEU A 138 -11.87 10.67 -1.80
C LEU A 138 -13.10 11.57 -1.73
N ARG A 139 -13.34 12.20 -0.58
CA ARG A 139 -14.45 13.13 -0.41
C ARG A 139 -14.34 14.30 -1.39
N ASP A 140 -13.14 14.88 -1.50
CA ASP A 140 -12.88 16.00 -2.39
C ASP A 140 -13.04 15.62 -3.87
N GLU A 141 -12.60 14.41 -4.24
CA GLU A 141 -12.79 13.81 -5.57
C GLU A 141 -14.29 13.65 -5.90
N ILE A 142 -15.08 13.04 -5.02
CA ILE A 142 -16.53 12.85 -5.24
C ILE A 142 -17.26 14.19 -5.34
N ASN A 143 -16.89 15.14 -4.48
CA ASN A 143 -17.48 16.47 -4.48
C ASN A 143 -17.19 17.24 -5.77
N SER A 144 -16.02 17.00 -6.38
CA SER A 144 -15.58 17.69 -7.59
C SER A 144 -16.10 17.03 -8.87
N ASN A 145 -16.10 15.70 -8.92
CA ASN A 145 -16.36 14.94 -10.15
C ASN A 145 -17.76 14.32 -10.23
N VAL A 146 -18.47 14.17 -9.11
CA VAL A 146 -19.85 13.64 -9.09
C VAL A 146 -20.84 14.74 -8.72
N SER A 147 -20.81 15.21 -7.47
CA SER A 147 -21.56 16.35 -6.94
C SER A 147 -21.40 16.41 -5.42
N ARG A 148 -21.35 17.63 -4.86
CA ARG A 148 -21.31 17.83 -3.39
C ARG A 148 -22.47 17.16 -2.64
N GLN A 149 -23.64 17.08 -3.27
CA GLN A 149 -24.84 16.52 -2.65
C GLN A 149 -24.82 14.99 -2.56
N VAL A 150 -23.92 14.32 -3.28
CA VAL A 150 -23.86 12.85 -3.32
C VAL A 150 -23.56 12.28 -1.94
N LEU A 151 -22.54 12.83 -1.26
CA LEU A 151 -22.15 12.37 0.07
C LEU A 151 -23.10 12.81 1.19
N GLU A 152 -24.08 13.66 0.88
CA GLU A 152 -25.12 14.09 1.82
C GLU A 152 -26.41 13.27 1.68
N VAL A 153 -26.66 12.70 0.49
CA VAL A 153 -27.96 12.09 0.14
C VAL A 153 -27.83 10.59 -0.17
N ILE A 154 -26.75 10.17 -0.85
CA ILE A 154 -26.59 8.81 -1.33
C ILE A 154 -25.84 7.99 -0.26
N LEU A 155 -26.41 6.84 0.09
CA LEU A 155 -25.79 5.91 1.04
C LEU A 155 -24.44 5.42 0.52
N LEU A 156 -23.43 5.45 1.38
CA LEU A 156 -22.08 5.02 1.07
C LEU A 156 -21.79 3.68 1.77
N ASP A 157 -21.35 2.70 0.99
CA ASP A 157 -20.82 1.43 1.47
C ASP A 157 -19.33 1.36 1.15
N LEU A 158 -18.50 1.11 2.17
CA LEU A 158 -17.06 0.98 2.04
C LEU A 158 -16.66 -0.49 2.02
N VAL A 159 -15.80 -0.88 1.08
CA VAL A 159 -15.18 -2.21 0.99
C VAL A 159 -13.68 -2.02 1.12
N VAL A 160 -13.06 -2.74 2.04
CA VAL A 160 -11.62 -2.64 2.29
C VAL A 160 -10.97 -4.00 2.18
N SER A 161 -9.86 -4.08 1.45
CA SER A 161 -9.09 -5.31 1.31
C SER A 161 -8.12 -5.54 2.46
N TYR A 162 -7.81 -6.81 2.78
CA TYR A 162 -6.81 -7.22 3.77
C TYR A 162 -6.09 -8.52 3.34
N PRO A 163 -4.88 -8.82 3.85
CA PRO A 163 -4.14 -10.01 3.45
C PRO A 163 -4.79 -11.26 4.02
N SER A 164 -4.95 -12.26 3.17
CA SER A 164 -5.69 -13.48 3.48
C SER A 164 -5.11 -14.26 4.67
N LEU A 165 -3.80 -14.17 4.92
CA LEU A 165 -3.10 -14.92 5.97
C LEU A 165 -2.86 -14.14 7.26
N TRP A 166 -3.39 -12.92 7.39
CA TRP A 166 -3.20 -12.16 8.62
C TRP A 166 -3.77 -12.88 9.85
N PRO A 167 -3.03 -12.92 10.96
CA PRO A 167 -3.59 -13.36 12.24
C PRO A 167 -4.78 -12.48 12.65
N GLU A 168 -5.76 -13.07 13.34
CA GLU A 168 -6.97 -12.36 13.80
C GLU A 168 -6.68 -11.16 14.72
N VAL A 169 -5.51 -11.14 15.38
CA VAL A 169 -5.08 -9.97 16.16
C VAL A 169 -4.72 -8.78 15.26
N VAL A 170 -4.03 -9.04 14.14
CA VAL A 170 -3.64 -8.01 13.16
C VAL A 170 -4.86 -7.50 12.42
N LYS A 171 -5.76 -8.40 11.99
CA LYS A 171 -7.04 -8.02 11.36
C LYS A 171 -7.85 -7.09 12.26
N ARG A 172 -7.98 -7.40 13.56
CA ARG A 172 -8.71 -6.54 14.50
C ARG A 172 -8.08 -5.15 14.64
N ARG A 173 -6.75 -5.05 14.72
CA ARG A 173 -6.05 -3.75 14.72
C ARG A 173 -6.34 -2.98 13.45
N TYR A 174 -6.22 -3.64 12.29
CA TYR A 174 -6.48 -3.04 11.00
C TYR A 174 -7.94 -2.55 10.85
N PHE A 175 -8.91 -3.35 11.29
CA PHE A 175 -10.32 -2.96 11.25
C PHE A 175 -10.58 -1.70 12.08
N HIS A 176 -9.98 -1.62 13.27
CA HIS A 176 -10.05 -0.44 14.11
C HIS A 176 -9.41 0.80 13.44
N VAL A 177 -8.25 0.62 12.79
CA VAL A 177 -7.59 1.68 12.01
C VAL A 177 -8.54 2.21 10.93
N ILE A 178 -9.15 1.31 10.15
CA ILE A 178 -10.09 1.67 9.08
C ILE A 178 -11.32 2.40 9.62
N GLU A 179 -11.96 1.87 10.67
CA GLU A 179 -13.13 2.50 11.31
C GLU A 179 -12.80 3.90 11.85
N SER A 180 -11.59 4.11 12.37
CA SER A 180 -11.16 5.41 12.87
C SER A 180 -10.84 6.42 11.76
N ALA A 181 -10.39 5.95 10.60
CA ALA A 181 -9.99 6.78 9.47
C ALA A 181 -11.17 7.18 8.58
N PHE A 182 -12.10 6.25 8.35
CA PHE A 182 -13.31 6.43 7.56
C PHE A 182 -14.51 6.55 8.49
N ASP A 183 -14.64 7.71 9.14
CA ASP A 183 -15.73 7.97 10.08
C ASP A 183 -16.89 8.76 9.44
N VAL A 184 -17.99 8.85 10.19
CA VAL A 184 -19.22 9.54 9.78
C VAL A 184 -19.04 11.06 9.76
N ALA A 185 -18.02 11.61 10.41
CA ALA A 185 -17.73 13.05 10.33
C ALA A 185 -17.14 13.42 8.97
N LEU A 186 -16.35 12.53 8.36
CA LEU A 186 -15.81 12.68 7.01
C LEU A 186 -16.78 12.22 5.92
N LEU A 187 -17.48 11.11 6.14
CA LEU A 187 -18.40 10.49 5.20
C LEU A 187 -19.79 10.28 5.86
N PRO A 188 -20.65 11.31 5.88
CA PRO A 188 -21.90 11.30 6.66
C PRO A 188 -22.88 10.19 6.32
N THR A 189 -22.86 9.72 5.07
CA THR A 189 -23.75 8.65 4.59
C THR A 189 -23.10 7.27 4.63
N LEU A 190 -21.90 7.13 5.22
CA LEU A 190 -21.25 5.83 5.42
C LEU A 190 -22.09 4.97 6.35
N ARG A 191 -22.54 3.82 5.83
CA ARG A 191 -23.45 2.91 6.53
C ARG A 191 -22.77 1.61 6.92
N HIS A 192 -22.00 1.03 6.01
CA HIS A 192 -21.37 -0.27 6.19
C HIS A 192 -19.91 -0.24 5.73
N ILE A 193 -19.05 -0.90 6.51
CA ILE A 193 -17.68 -1.23 6.14
C ILE A 193 -17.61 -2.75 6.01
N TYR A 194 -17.25 -3.21 4.82
CA TYR A 194 -17.05 -4.62 4.50
C TYR A 194 -15.56 -4.89 4.35
N PHE A 195 -15.09 -5.98 4.96
CA PHE A 195 -13.72 -6.42 4.82
C PHE A 195 -13.67 -7.63 3.90
N LEU A 196 -12.85 -7.55 2.85
CA LEU A 196 -12.70 -8.59 1.83
C LEU A 196 -11.24 -9.06 1.80
N ALA A 197 -10.99 -10.36 1.77
CA ALA A 197 -9.63 -10.85 1.61
C ALA A 197 -9.10 -10.49 0.21
N GLU A 198 -7.84 -10.03 0.10
CA GLU A 198 -7.24 -9.60 -1.18
C GLU A 198 -7.30 -10.69 -2.23
N ALA A 199 -6.94 -11.91 -1.85
CA ALA A 199 -6.98 -13.02 -2.78
C ALA A 199 -8.42 -13.35 -3.23
N GLU A 200 -9.43 -13.14 -2.35
CA GLU A 200 -10.84 -13.26 -2.74
C GLU A 200 -11.22 -12.17 -3.74
N ALA A 201 -10.85 -10.92 -3.49
CA ALA A 201 -11.09 -9.79 -4.39
C ALA A 201 -10.48 -10.02 -5.79
N VAL A 202 -9.22 -10.45 -5.84
CA VAL A 202 -8.54 -10.79 -7.10
C VAL A 202 -9.23 -11.96 -7.80
N SER A 203 -9.62 -13.00 -7.06
CA SER A 203 -10.32 -14.13 -7.66
C SER A 203 -11.66 -13.74 -8.28
N GLN A 204 -12.43 -12.87 -7.62
CA GLN A 204 -13.69 -12.37 -8.14
C GLN A 204 -13.46 -11.49 -9.37
N TRP A 205 -12.46 -10.61 -9.32
CA TRP A 205 -12.06 -9.79 -10.45
C TRP A 205 -11.70 -10.65 -11.67
N CYS A 206 -10.79 -11.61 -11.54
CA CYS A 206 -10.39 -12.48 -12.64
C CYS A 206 -11.58 -13.23 -13.27
N VAL A 207 -12.51 -13.73 -12.44
CA VAL A 207 -13.71 -14.43 -12.95
C VAL A 207 -14.66 -13.48 -13.68
N TRP A 208 -14.74 -12.22 -13.25
CA TRP A 208 -15.65 -11.23 -13.80
C TRP A 208 -15.09 -10.51 -15.03
N SER A 209 -13.81 -10.10 -15.00
CA SER A 209 -13.16 -9.36 -16.08
C SER A 209 -12.94 -10.23 -17.32
N GLU A 210 -12.73 -11.52 -17.12
CA GLU A 210 -12.44 -12.46 -18.18
C GLU A 210 -13.66 -13.38 -18.47
N ASN A 211 -14.89 -12.96 -18.16
CA ASN A 211 -16.05 -13.84 -18.26
C ASN A 211 -16.35 -14.29 -19.71
N GLU A 212 -16.00 -13.50 -20.73
CA GLU A 212 -16.09 -13.94 -22.14
C GLU A 212 -14.92 -14.85 -22.53
N SER A 213 -13.67 -14.43 -22.29
CA SER A 213 -12.46 -15.20 -22.60
C SER A 213 -12.38 -16.51 -21.81
N LEU A 214 -12.66 -16.53 -20.51
CA LEU A 214 -12.65 -17.74 -19.67
C LEU A 214 -13.75 -18.74 -20.05
N ARG A 215 -14.88 -18.27 -20.59
CA ARG A 215 -15.92 -19.17 -21.14
C ARG A 215 -15.44 -19.85 -22.42
N GLU A 216 -14.73 -19.13 -23.28
CA GLU A 216 -14.07 -19.69 -24.46
C GLU A 216 -12.96 -20.69 -24.07
N HIS A 217 -12.22 -20.40 -22.99
CA HIS A 217 -11.16 -21.26 -22.45
C HIS A 217 -11.67 -22.37 -21.50
N GLY A 218 -12.98 -22.54 -21.36
CA GLY A 218 -13.59 -23.69 -20.68
C GLY A 218 -13.66 -23.64 -19.16
N ILE A 219 -13.50 -22.48 -18.52
CA ILE A 219 -13.81 -22.32 -17.08
C ILE A 219 -15.33 -22.42 -16.91
N ARG A 220 -15.76 -23.52 -16.29
CA ARG A 220 -17.17 -23.86 -16.06
C ARG A 220 -17.44 -23.91 -14.57
N LYS A 221 -18.72 -24.00 -14.21
CA LYS A 221 -19.13 -24.31 -12.83
C LYS A 221 -18.40 -25.58 -12.39
N GLY A 222 -17.69 -25.54 -11.25
CA GLY A 222 -16.90 -26.66 -10.75
C GLY A 222 -15.41 -26.64 -11.15
N THR A 223 -14.94 -25.63 -11.89
CA THR A 223 -13.51 -25.40 -12.13
C THR A 223 -12.84 -24.82 -10.88
N SER A 224 -11.60 -25.22 -10.62
CA SER A 224 -10.75 -24.62 -9.59
C SER A 224 -9.86 -23.54 -10.20
N VAL A 225 -9.85 -22.36 -9.61
CA VAL A 225 -8.97 -21.24 -9.98
C VAL A 225 -7.88 -21.15 -8.92
N ILE A 226 -6.63 -21.11 -9.35
CA ILE A 226 -5.51 -20.80 -8.46
C ILE A 226 -5.09 -19.37 -8.76
N VAL A 227 -5.29 -18.48 -7.79
CA VAL A 227 -4.77 -17.12 -7.82
C VAL A 227 -3.43 -17.13 -7.11
N CYS A 228 -2.39 -16.72 -7.83
CA CYS A 228 -1.08 -16.47 -7.27
C CYS A 228 -0.94 -14.97 -7.09
N ASP A 229 -1.03 -14.50 -5.85
CA ASP A 229 -0.83 -13.09 -5.52
C ASP A 229 0.53 -12.95 -4.84
N SER A 230 1.49 -12.35 -5.55
CA SER A 230 2.80 -12.03 -4.99
C SER A 230 2.81 -10.54 -4.67
N GLU A 231 2.47 -10.19 -3.43
CA GLU A 231 2.46 -8.81 -2.99
C GLU A 231 3.88 -8.24 -2.79
N SER A 232 3.98 -6.92 -2.93
CA SER A 232 5.23 -6.17 -2.94
C SER A 232 5.61 -5.54 -1.59
N SER A 233 5.62 -6.29 -0.49
CA SER A 233 6.29 -5.78 0.74
C SER A 233 6.86 -6.86 1.62
N SER A 234 7.73 -6.43 2.55
CA SER A 234 8.19 -6.95 3.87
C SER A 234 7.61 -8.23 4.44
N MET A 235 6.39 -8.58 4.05
CA MET A 235 5.89 -9.91 4.23
C MET A 235 6.38 -10.85 3.14
N LYS A 236 7.19 -11.78 3.60
CA LYS A 236 7.60 -13.00 2.93
C LYS A 236 6.39 -13.85 2.52
N ALA A 237 5.64 -13.49 1.49
CA ALA A 237 4.53 -14.30 1.04
C ALA A 237 4.17 -14.08 -0.44
N ALA A 238 4.44 -15.09 -1.28
CA ALA A 238 3.59 -15.34 -2.43
C ALA A 238 2.43 -16.19 -1.90
N PHE A 239 1.22 -15.70 -2.11
CA PHE A 239 0.00 -16.38 -1.71
C PHE A 239 -0.48 -17.23 -2.87
N PHE A 240 -0.69 -18.51 -2.61
CA PHE A 240 -1.43 -19.39 -3.50
C PHE A 240 -2.84 -19.53 -2.91
N LEU A 241 -3.80 -18.82 -3.49
CA LEU A 241 -5.21 -19.05 -3.22
C LEU A 241 -5.76 -20.01 -4.26
N ALA A 242 -6.00 -21.26 -3.87
CA ALA A 242 -6.80 -22.18 -4.68
C ALA A 242 -8.28 -21.97 -4.35
N LEU A 243 -8.94 -21.12 -5.13
CA LEU A 243 -10.38 -20.92 -5.07
C LEU A 243 -11.07 -21.99 -5.95
N VAL A 244 -11.65 -23.01 -5.34
CA VAL A 244 -12.57 -23.90 -6.06
C VAL A 244 -13.87 -23.14 -6.29
N LEU A 245 -14.16 -22.72 -7.53
CA LEU A 245 -15.44 -22.12 -7.92
C LEU A 245 -16.54 -23.19 -7.93
N SER A 246 -16.86 -23.68 -6.75
CA SER A 246 -18.15 -24.31 -6.49
C SER A 246 -19.18 -23.20 -6.37
N PHE A 247 -20.40 -23.44 -6.85
CA PHE A 247 -21.52 -22.49 -6.85
C PHE A 247 -21.91 -21.92 -5.46
N THR A 248 -21.23 -22.37 -4.41
CA THR A 248 -21.40 -22.00 -3.01
C THR A 248 -20.34 -21.02 -2.50
N GLY A 249 -19.37 -20.59 -3.32
CA GLY A 249 -18.42 -19.53 -2.97
C GLY A 249 -17.49 -19.86 -1.80
N ARG A 250 -17.30 -21.16 -1.48
CA ARG A 250 -16.47 -21.57 -0.35
C ARG A 250 -14.99 -21.59 -0.73
N LEU A 251 -14.26 -20.68 -0.10
CA LEU A 251 -12.80 -20.61 -0.10
C LEU A 251 -12.24 -21.88 0.56
N THR A 252 -11.46 -22.65 -0.19
CA THR A 252 -11.07 -24.02 0.19
C THR A 252 -9.70 -24.10 0.85
N PHE A 253 -8.72 -23.31 0.41
CA PHE A 253 -7.36 -23.39 0.92
C PHE A 253 -6.58 -22.10 0.61
N ILE A 254 -5.96 -21.52 1.63
CA ILE A 254 -4.98 -20.44 1.50
C ILE A 254 -3.66 -20.99 2.02
N SER A 255 -2.61 -20.88 1.21
CA SER A 255 -1.25 -21.13 1.66
C SER A 255 -0.36 -19.97 1.23
N GLY A 256 0.65 -19.70 2.05
CA GLY A 256 1.66 -18.68 1.79
C GLY A 256 3.04 -19.33 1.86
N ALA A 257 3.93 -18.88 0.99
CA ALA A 257 5.34 -19.23 1.03
C ALA A 257 6.17 -17.94 0.96
N ASN A 258 7.29 -17.89 1.68
CA ASN A 258 8.24 -16.78 1.64
C ASN A 258 8.73 -16.52 0.20
N ALA A 259 8.06 -15.62 -0.52
CA ALA A 259 8.32 -15.33 -1.92
C ALA A 259 7.81 -13.93 -2.26
N GLY A 260 8.70 -12.95 -2.20
CA GLY A 260 8.42 -11.56 -2.58
C GLY A 260 9.65 -10.95 -3.26
N TRP A 261 9.47 -9.78 -3.89
CA TRP A 261 10.57 -9.00 -4.49
C TRP A 261 11.68 -8.67 -3.50
N GLU A 262 11.41 -8.63 -2.19
CA GLU A 262 12.48 -8.48 -1.18
C GLU A 262 13.50 -9.61 -1.20
N LEU A 263 13.13 -10.83 -1.61
CA LEU A 263 14.13 -11.87 -1.84
C LEU A 263 15.01 -11.52 -3.04
N VAL A 264 14.45 -10.85 -4.04
CA VAL A 264 15.22 -10.31 -5.18
C VAL A 264 16.12 -9.18 -4.72
N GLU A 265 15.67 -8.32 -3.81
CA GLU A 265 16.51 -7.27 -3.21
C GLU A 265 17.59 -7.82 -2.28
N THR A 266 17.27 -8.82 -1.47
CA THR A 266 18.22 -9.53 -0.60
C THR A 266 19.28 -10.23 -1.45
N GLU A 267 18.89 -10.82 -2.57
CA GLU A 267 19.83 -11.46 -3.49
C GLU A 267 20.62 -10.43 -4.31
N PHE A 268 20.01 -9.29 -4.64
CA PHE A 268 20.74 -8.15 -5.20
C PHE A 268 21.78 -7.64 -4.21
N GLU A 269 21.44 -7.53 -2.93
CA GLU A 269 22.36 -7.17 -1.86
C GLU A 269 23.51 -8.17 -1.76
N SER A 270 23.20 -9.46 -1.68
CA SER A 270 24.19 -10.54 -1.60
C SER A 270 25.15 -10.55 -2.80
N LEU A 271 24.68 -10.10 -3.97
CA LEU A 271 25.47 -9.99 -5.19
C LEU A 271 26.31 -8.72 -5.26
N VAL A 272 25.79 -7.58 -4.78
CA VAL A 272 26.43 -6.26 -4.89
C VAL A 272 27.43 -6.01 -3.76
N VAL A 273 27.10 -6.35 -2.51
CA VAL A 273 27.93 -6.12 -1.33
C VAL A 273 29.36 -6.65 -1.51
N PRO A 274 29.59 -7.90 -1.98
CA PRO A 274 30.95 -8.42 -2.19
C PRO A 274 31.71 -7.76 -3.34
N ARG A 275 31.02 -7.05 -4.24
CA ARG A 275 31.61 -6.41 -5.44
C ARG A 275 31.96 -4.94 -5.23
N LEU A 276 31.48 -4.34 -4.14
CA LEU A 276 31.80 -2.97 -3.75
C LEU A 276 33.20 -2.93 -3.11
N ARG A 277 33.92 -1.82 -3.30
CA ARG A 277 35.17 -1.57 -2.56
C ARG A 277 34.84 -1.26 -1.11
N SER A 278 35.74 -1.56 -0.19
CA SER A 278 35.55 -1.28 1.26
C SER A 278 35.17 0.18 1.54
N THR A 279 35.72 1.14 0.79
CA THR A 279 35.36 2.57 0.91
C THR A 279 33.94 2.89 0.42
N ASP A 280 33.46 2.19 -0.60
CA ASP A 280 32.10 2.36 -1.11
C ASP A 280 31.09 1.69 -0.16
N LEU A 281 31.51 0.56 0.44
CA LEU A 281 30.76 -0.14 1.47
C LEU A 281 30.60 0.73 2.72
N GLU A 282 31.68 1.32 3.25
CA GLU A 282 31.61 2.24 4.40
C GLU A 282 30.71 3.46 4.12
N GLN A 283 30.74 3.98 2.89
CA GLN A 283 29.86 5.07 2.47
C GLN A 283 28.38 4.68 2.37
N LEU A 284 28.08 3.41 2.13
CA LEU A 284 26.74 2.86 2.15
C LEU A 284 26.34 2.48 3.59
N GLU A 285 27.26 1.90 4.35
CA GLU A 285 27.10 1.33 5.70
C GLU A 285 26.99 2.34 6.83
N LEU A 286 27.46 3.57 6.63
CA LEU A 286 27.29 4.65 7.61
C LEU A 286 25.81 4.91 8.00
N LEU A 287 24.84 4.31 7.30
CA LEU A 287 23.41 4.34 7.59
C LEU A 287 22.68 2.97 7.42
N THR A 288 23.36 1.82 7.30
CA THR A 288 22.76 0.55 6.82
C THR A 288 21.83 -0.21 7.76
N LYS A 289 21.58 0.22 9.00
CA LYS A 289 20.50 -0.40 9.78
C LYS A 289 19.21 0.40 9.68
N SER A 290 18.84 0.78 8.44
CA SER A 290 17.48 1.22 8.18
C SER A 290 16.57 -0.01 8.08
N GLU A 291 16.20 -0.56 9.23
CA GLU A 291 15.06 -1.47 9.36
C GLU A 291 13.75 -0.73 9.00
N PRO A 292 12.67 -1.44 8.62
CA PRO A 292 11.39 -0.82 8.28
C PRO A 292 10.97 0.20 9.36
N GLY A 293 10.82 1.47 8.98
CA GLY A 293 10.54 2.58 9.89
C GLY A 293 11.76 3.42 10.33
N SER A 294 12.94 3.23 9.75
CA SER A 294 14.09 4.09 9.99
C SER A 294 13.91 5.50 9.42
N ILE A 295 14.27 6.49 10.24
CA ILE A 295 14.01 7.93 10.07
C ILE A 295 14.92 8.56 9.00
N VAL A 296 16.01 7.88 8.64
CA VAL A 296 17.03 8.37 7.71
C VAL A 296 17.02 7.50 6.46
N ARG A 297 16.72 8.08 5.29
CA ARG A 297 16.82 7.38 4.01
C ARG A 297 18.28 6.97 3.80
N SER A 298 18.59 5.68 4.00
CA SER A 298 19.94 5.17 3.82
C SER A 298 20.34 5.28 2.35
N ARG A 299 21.64 5.46 2.07
CA ARG A 299 22.16 5.43 0.70
C ARG A 299 21.91 4.08 0.02
N TRP A 300 21.69 3.03 0.82
CA TRP A 300 21.20 1.74 0.38
C TRP A 300 19.81 1.83 -0.24
N ASN A 301 18.84 2.47 0.43
CA ASN A 301 17.49 2.67 -0.11
C ASN A 301 17.51 3.43 -1.44
N MET A 302 18.41 4.41 -1.61
CA MET A 302 18.58 5.10 -2.90
C MET A 302 19.11 4.17 -4.01
N MET A 303 19.92 3.17 -3.67
CA MET A 303 20.33 2.15 -4.65
C MET A 303 19.19 1.20 -4.99
N LEU A 304 18.40 0.78 -4.01
CA LEU A 304 17.21 -0.04 -4.22
C LEU A 304 16.18 0.68 -5.10
N GLU A 305 15.92 1.96 -4.86
CA GLU A 305 15.07 2.80 -5.74
C GLU A 305 15.58 2.85 -7.19
N ARG A 306 16.90 2.79 -7.42
CA ARG A 306 17.50 2.73 -8.77
C ARG A 306 17.46 1.33 -9.38
N PHE A 307 17.44 0.29 -8.55
CA PHE A 307 17.32 -1.10 -8.97
C PHE A 307 15.88 -1.45 -9.36
N GLN A 308 14.88 -0.93 -8.64
CA GLN A 308 13.46 -1.21 -8.89
C GLN A 308 13.03 -1.03 -10.36
N PRO A 309 13.37 0.06 -11.09
CA PRO A 309 13.03 0.19 -12.50
C PRO A 309 13.63 -0.88 -13.40
N ILE A 310 14.81 -1.42 -13.04
CA ILE A 310 15.47 -2.50 -13.78
C ILE A 310 14.71 -3.80 -13.52
N MET A 311 14.39 -4.08 -12.26
CA MET A 311 13.57 -5.24 -11.87
C MET A 311 12.21 -5.24 -12.58
N HIS A 312 11.48 -4.11 -12.59
CA HIS A 312 10.17 -4.00 -13.24
C HIS A 312 10.21 -4.13 -14.77
N ARG A 313 11.38 -3.90 -15.40
CA ARG A 313 11.55 -4.01 -16.86
C ARG A 313 12.12 -5.35 -17.30
N PHE A 314 12.57 -6.19 -16.36
CA PHE A 314 13.16 -7.47 -16.68
C PHE A 314 12.08 -8.45 -17.14
N ASP A 315 12.13 -8.84 -18.42
CA ASP A 315 11.20 -9.76 -19.07
C ASP A 315 11.73 -11.19 -19.14
N GLY A 316 12.81 -11.49 -18.41
CA GLY A 316 13.49 -12.78 -18.45
C GLY A 316 14.50 -12.95 -19.58
N ILE A 317 14.68 -11.92 -20.43
CA ILE A 317 15.60 -11.95 -21.57
C ILE A 317 16.64 -10.82 -21.41
N GLU A 318 17.93 -11.15 -21.45
CA GLU A 318 19.05 -10.21 -21.19
C GLU A 318 19.16 -9.03 -22.17
N ASN A 319 18.33 -8.99 -23.21
CA ASN A 319 18.53 -8.11 -24.36
C ASN A 319 18.14 -6.63 -24.13
N ARG A 320 17.65 -6.28 -22.93
CA ARG A 320 17.18 -4.91 -22.60
C ARG A 320 17.44 -4.47 -21.15
N LEU A 321 18.47 -4.98 -20.49
CA LEU A 321 18.87 -4.42 -19.21
C LEU A 321 19.39 -2.98 -19.45
N GLY A 322 18.59 -2.01 -19.01
CA GLY A 322 18.91 -0.59 -19.13
C GLY A 322 20.17 -0.19 -18.37
N TRP A 323 20.58 1.06 -18.63
CA TRP A 323 21.70 1.83 -18.07
C TRP A 323 22.25 1.35 -16.71
N PRO A 324 23.59 1.40 -16.51
CA PRO A 324 24.22 0.94 -15.27
C PRO A 324 23.63 1.64 -14.04
N ILE A 325 23.45 0.88 -12.94
CA ILE A 325 23.12 1.44 -11.64
C ILE A 325 24.31 2.28 -11.19
N MET A 326 24.20 3.58 -11.33
CA MET A 326 25.22 4.50 -10.85
C MET A 326 25.19 4.50 -9.32
N LEU A 327 26.34 4.33 -8.69
CA LEU A 327 26.46 4.57 -7.25
C LEU A 327 26.10 6.05 -6.95
N PRO A 328 25.47 6.34 -5.82
CA PRO A 328 25.34 7.72 -5.34
C PRO A 328 26.73 8.38 -5.33
N ARG A 329 26.95 9.41 -6.16
CA ARG A 329 28.26 10.09 -6.26
C ARG A 329 28.39 11.14 -5.17
N GLY A 330 29.54 11.15 -4.51
CA GLY A 330 30.10 12.33 -3.84
C GLY A 330 29.54 12.62 -2.45
N PHE A 331 30.46 12.97 -1.56
CA PHE A 331 30.34 14.23 -0.83
C PHE A 331 31.17 15.27 -1.58
#